data_AF-A0A6I7WF25-F1
#
_entry.id   AF-A0A6I7WF25-F1
#
_cell.length_a   1.000
_cell.length_b   1.000
_cell.length_c   1.000
_cell.angle_alpha   90.00
_cell.angle_beta   90.00
_cell.angle_gamma   90.00
#
_symmetry.space_group_name_H-M   'P 1'
#
loop_
_entity.id
_entity.type
_entity.pdbx_description
1 polymer ?
#
loop_
_entity_poly.entity_id
_entity_poly.type
_entity_poly.pdbx_seq_one_letter_code
_entity_poly.pdbx_strand_id
1 'polypeptide(L)'
;MEKIFLSEKGGTKTISTFWNHKDFGSNKKANEEMKILFPDNSGGELNFSTPKPEKLMSSIINIASNKNDIVLDFFAGSGTTASVAHKMNRKFITCEQMDYVENTTIERLKKVITGEQGGISKDVDWQGGGSFTYCELT
;
A
#
# COMPACT_ATOMS: atom_id res chain seq x y z
N MET A 1 -7.27 -2.47 27.24
CA MET A 1 -8.35 -1.99 26.35
C MET A 1 -9.16 -0.98 27.15
N GLU A 2 -9.07 0.31 26.81
CA GLU A 2 -9.83 1.37 27.50
C GLU A 2 -11.31 1.23 27.14
N LYS A 3 -12.17 1.06 28.15
CA LYS A 3 -13.62 1.10 27.97
C LYS A 3 -14.05 2.57 27.93
N ILE A 4 -14.68 2.99 26.84
CA ILE A 4 -15.18 4.36 26.66
C ILE A 4 -16.67 4.24 26.37
N PHE A 5 -17.52 4.83 27.22
CA PHE A 5 -18.96 4.72 27.10
C PHE A 5 -19.54 5.80 26.17
N LEU A 6 -20.55 5.43 25.38
CA LEU A 6 -21.21 6.34 24.43
C LEU A 6 -21.85 7.55 25.13
N SER A 7 -22.27 7.38 26.39
CA SER A 7 -22.83 8.44 27.22
C SER A 7 -21.83 9.53 27.61
N GLU A 8 -20.53 9.27 27.55
CA GLU A 8 -19.49 10.18 28.07
C GLU A 8 -18.95 11.15 27.00
N LYS A 9 -19.30 10.99 25.72
CA LYS A 9 -18.90 11.91 24.64
C LYS A 9 -20.01 12.11 23.63
N GLY A 10 -20.47 13.35 23.46
CA GLY A 10 -21.52 13.72 22.51
C GLY A 10 -21.08 13.52 21.05
N GLY A 11 -21.81 12.67 20.32
CA GLY A 11 -21.66 12.45 18.87
C GLY A 11 -21.63 10.97 18.44
N THR A 12 -21.67 10.73 17.12
CA THR A 12 -21.44 9.41 16.52
C THR A 12 -19.95 9.08 16.55
N LYS A 13 -19.55 8.11 17.37
CA LYS A 13 -18.17 7.64 17.46
C LYS A 13 -17.93 6.51 16.46
N THR A 14 -17.00 6.68 15.53
CA THR A 14 -16.45 5.56 14.76
C THR A 14 -15.72 4.63 15.74
N ILE A 15 -16.13 3.37 15.79
CA ILE A 15 -15.51 2.36 16.67
C ILE A 15 -14.04 2.23 16.28
N SER A 16 -13.13 2.43 17.23
CA SER A 16 -11.71 2.18 17.02
C SER A 16 -11.47 0.67 16.99
N THR A 17 -10.96 0.17 15.87
CA THR A 17 -10.51 -1.21 15.75
C THR A 17 -9.11 -1.37 16.36
N PHE A 18 -8.60 -2.60 16.41
CA PHE A 18 -7.18 -2.87 16.69
C PHE A 18 -6.27 -2.09 15.72
N TRP A 19 -6.71 -1.94 14.46
CA TRP A 19 -6.02 -1.23 13.39
C TRP A 19 -6.35 0.27 13.40
N ASN A 20 -5.91 0.98 14.44
CA ASN A 20 -6.15 2.41 14.57
C ASN A 20 -5.39 3.26 13.52
N HIS A 21 -5.91 4.44 13.20
CA HIS A 21 -5.33 5.30 12.16
C HIS A 21 -3.94 5.86 12.48
N LYS A 22 -3.63 6.02 13.77
CA LYS A 22 -2.36 6.59 14.22
C LYS A 22 -1.20 5.66 13.88
N ASP A 23 -1.39 4.37 14.13
CA ASP A 23 -0.33 3.38 13.97
C ASP A 23 -0.33 2.76 12.57
N PHE A 24 -1.51 2.52 11.98
CA PHE A 24 -1.65 1.78 10.72
C PHE A 24 -1.99 2.64 9.51
N GLY A 25 -2.16 3.95 9.72
CA GLY A 25 -2.46 4.90 8.65
C GLY A 25 -3.94 5.08 8.35
N SER A 26 -4.24 6.01 7.44
CA SER A 26 -5.59 6.35 7.03
C SER A 26 -5.69 6.47 5.51
N ASN A 27 -6.91 6.34 4.99
CA ASN A 27 -7.18 6.48 3.55
C ASN A 27 -6.75 7.85 3.02
N LYS A 28 -6.88 8.92 3.83
CA LYS A 28 -6.45 10.27 3.47
C LYS A 28 -4.94 10.31 3.17
N LYS A 29 -4.13 9.75 4.08
CA LYS A 29 -2.67 9.70 3.91
C LYS A 29 -2.27 8.83 2.71
N ALA A 30 -2.92 7.68 2.53
CA ALA A 30 -2.65 6.81 1.39
C ALA A 30 -2.94 7.53 0.05
N ASN A 31 -4.00 8.33 -0.01
CA ASN A 31 -4.32 9.17 -1.17
C ASN A 31 -3.29 10.28 -1.41
N GLU A 32 -2.81 10.94 -0.35
CA GLU A 32 -1.77 11.96 -0.45
C GLU A 32 -0.45 11.36 -0.97
N GLU A 33 -0.05 10.19 -0.48
CA GLU A 33 1.14 9.46 -0.95
C GLU A 33 1.03 9.11 -2.44
N MET A 34 -0.16 8.72 -2.91
CA MET A 34 -0.38 8.42 -4.32
C MET A 34 -0.21 9.66 -5.21
N LYS A 35 -0.69 10.82 -4.77
CA LYS A 35 -0.52 12.09 -5.50
C LYS A 35 0.95 12.50 -5.60
N ILE A 36 1.74 12.23 -4.56
CA ILE A 36 3.18 12.50 -4.55
C ILE A 36 3.92 11.55 -5.51
N LEU A 37 3.52 10.28 -5.56
CA LEU A 37 4.12 9.29 -6.46
C LEU A 37 3.85 9.58 -7.93
N PHE A 38 2.68 10.16 -8.23
CA PHE A 38 2.21 10.45 -9.59
C PHE A 38 1.81 11.94 -9.75
N PRO A 39 2.79 12.86 -9.74
CA PRO A 39 2.51 14.30 -9.79
C PRO A 39 1.88 14.73 -11.13
N ASP A 40 2.28 14.12 -12.24
CA ASP A 40 1.83 14.50 -13.59
C ASP A 40 0.39 14.06 -13.89
N ASN A 41 -0.13 13.10 -13.11
CA ASN A 41 -1.50 12.62 -13.21
C ASN A 41 -2.41 13.22 -12.12
N SER A 42 -1.94 14.24 -11.39
CA SER A 42 -2.72 14.86 -10.29
C SER A 42 -3.96 15.64 -10.75
N GLY A 43 -4.07 15.94 -12.05
CA GLY A 43 -5.25 16.55 -12.69
C GLY A 43 -5.93 15.66 -13.75
N GLY A 44 -5.37 14.49 -14.06
CA GLY A 44 -6.03 13.44 -14.83
C GLY A 44 -6.70 12.45 -13.88
N GLU A 45 -7.64 11.64 -14.37
CA GLU A 45 -8.18 10.53 -13.58
C GLU A 45 -7.06 9.53 -13.28
N LEU A 46 -6.31 9.75 -12.19
CA LEU A 46 -5.71 8.64 -11.47
C LEU A 46 -6.87 7.73 -11.08
N ASN A 47 -7.09 6.67 -11.85
CA ASN A 47 -8.15 5.66 -11.67
C ASN A 47 -8.04 4.89 -10.33
N PHE A 48 -7.19 5.36 -9.40
CA PHE A 48 -7.04 4.85 -8.06
C PHE A 48 -7.30 5.93 -7.01
N SER A 49 -8.57 6.08 -6.64
CA SER A 49 -9.05 7.04 -5.63
C SER A 49 -8.92 6.54 -4.18
N THR A 50 -8.53 5.27 -3.98
CA THR A 50 -8.56 4.60 -2.66
C THR A 50 -7.48 3.51 -2.45
N PRO A 51 -6.17 3.82 -2.59
CA PRO A 51 -5.12 2.88 -2.27
C PRO A 51 -5.14 2.51 -0.79
N LYS A 52 -4.76 1.27 -0.48
CA LYS A 52 -4.57 0.85 0.92
C LYS A 52 -3.33 1.54 1.52
N PRO A 53 -3.34 1.93 2.80
CA PRO A 53 -2.14 2.49 3.45
C PRO A 53 -1.00 1.47 3.54
N GLU A 54 0.22 1.86 3.17
CA GLU A 54 1.38 0.95 3.25
C GLU A 54 1.69 0.50 4.68
N LYS A 55 1.45 1.35 5.69
CA LYS A 55 1.66 1.01 7.12
C LYS A 55 0.78 -0.13 7.61
N LEU A 56 -0.46 -0.20 7.11
CA LEU A 56 -1.36 -1.30 7.41
C LEU A 56 -0.82 -2.59 6.79
N MET A 57 -0.46 -2.52 5.50
CA MET A 57 0.06 -3.69 4.77
C MET A 57 1.39 -4.18 5.35
N SER A 58 2.28 -3.29 5.78
CA SER A 58 3.57 -3.69 6.36
C SER A 58 3.38 -4.46 7.65
N SER A 59 2.41 -4.04 8.47
CA SER A 59 2.05 -4.72 9.71
C SER A 59 1.48 -6.11 9.44
N ILE A 60 0.57 -6.24 8.46
CA ILE A 60 -0.01 -7.53 8.07
C ILE A 60 1.07 -8.48 7.55
N ILE A 61 1.90 -8.02 6.61
CA ILE A 61 2.97 -8.81 6.00
C ILE A 61 4.00 -9.23 7.06
N ASN A 62 4.34 -8.35 7.99
CA ASN A 62 5.32 -8.65 9.05
C ASN A 62 4.83 -9.75 10.01
N ILE A 63 3.53 -9.79 10.30
CA ILE A 63 2.95 -10.81 11.19
C ILE A 63 2.81 -12.16 10.46
N ALA A 64 2.52 -12.14 9.16
CA ALA A 64 2.18 -13.34 8.39
C ALA A 64 3.34 -13.96 7.59
N SER A 65 4.51 -13.31 7.50
CA SER A 65 5.61 -13.76 6.63
C SER A 65 7.00 -13.37 7.12
N ASN A 66 8.00 -14.13 6.68
CA ASN A 66 9.42 -13.85 6.87
C ASN A 66 10.05 -13.27 5.59
N LYS A 67 11.30 -12.80 5.69
CA LYS A 67 12.08 -12.41 4.51
C LYS A 67 12.17 -13.59 3.54
N ASN A 68 12.14 -13.28 2.24
CA ASN A 68 12.16 -14.24 1.12
C ASN A 68 10.90 -15.10 0.92
N ASP A 69 9.92 -15.06 1.82
CA ASP A 69 8.61 -15.67 1.59
C ASP A 69 7.89 -14.99 0.42
N ILE A 70 6.89 -15.67 -0.14
CA ILE A 70 6.05 -15.17 -1.23
C ILE A 70 4.76 -14.61 -0.64
N VAL A 71 4.45 -13.36 -0.98
CA VAL A 71 3.16 -12.72 -0.70
C VAL A 71 2.31 -12.72 -1.97
N LEU A 72 1.10 -13.27 -1.91
CA LEU A 72 0.16 -13.30 -3.02
C LEU A 72 -0.97 -12.29 -2.82
N ASP A 73 -1.23 -11.46 -3.83
CA ASP A 73 -2.39 -10.57 -3.89
C ASP A 73 -3.02 -10.57 -5.28
N PHE A 74 -4.17 -11.21 -5.43
CA PHE A 74 -4.89 -11.35 -6.70
C PHE A 74 -5.88 -10.20 -6.97
N PHE A 75 -5.88 -9.15 -6.14
CA PHE A 75 -6.59 -7.90 -6.35
C PHE A 75 -5.64 -6.72 -6.14
N ALA A 76 -4.58 -6.66 -6.94
CA ALA A 76 -3.44 -5.76 -6.72
C ALA A 76 -3.87 -4.29 -6.56
N GLY A 77 -4.87 -3.89 -7.33
CA GLY A 77 -5.33 -2.52 -7.41
C GLY A 77 -4.20 -1.60 -7.86
N SER A 78 -3.74 -0.74 -6.94
CA SER A 78 -2.61 0.14 -7.16
C SER A 78 -1.25 -0.51 -6.88
N GLY A 79 -1.19 -1.79 -6.54
CA GLY A 79 0.04 -2.51 -6.21
C GLY A 79 0.61 -2.23 -4.81
N THR A 80 -0.22 -1.84 -3.83
CA THR A 80 0.25 -1.52 -2.47
C THR A 80 0.90 -2.75 -1.81
N THR A 81 0.28 -3.92 -1.89
CA THR A 81 0.81 -5.15 -1.27
C THR A 81 2.16 -5.53 -1.86
N ALA A 82 2.29 -5.50 -3.19
CA ALA A 82 3.53 -5.77 -3.90
C ALA A 82 4.64 -4.76 -3.54
N SER A 83 4.31 -3.46 -3.50
CA SER A 83 5.24 -2.40 -3.07
C SER A 83 5.82 -2.70 -1.69
N VAL A 84 4.96 -2.96 -0.71
CA VAL A 84 5.36 -3.20 0.68
C VAL A 84 6.12 -4.52 0.82
N ALA A 85 5.65 -5.60 0.19
CA ALA A 85 6.34 -6.88 0.22
C ALA A 85 7.77 -6.74 -0.32
N HIS A 86 7.94 -6.05 -1.46
CA HIS A 86 9.25 -5.81 -2.07
C HIS A 86 10.18 -5.01 -1.16
N LYS A 87 9.72 -3.87 -0.64
CA LYS A 87 10.48 -3.02 0.31
C LYS A 87 10.91 -3.80 1.57
N MET A 88 10.08 -4.74 2.01
CA MET A 88 10.35 -5.58 3.17
C MET A 88 11.19 -6.83 2.83
N ASN A 89 11.75 -6.96 1.63
CA ASN A 89 12.52 -8.13 1.18
C ASN A 89 11.70 -9.44 1.18
N ARG A 90 10.45 -9.37 0.73
CA ARG A 90 9.63 -10.53 0.36
C ARG A 90 9.53 -10.61 -1.15
N LYS A 91 9.31 -11.82 -1.66
CA LYS A 91 8.88 -12.01 -3.05
C LYS A 91 7.37 -11.75 -3.11
N PHE A 92 6.87 -11.39 -4.28
CA PHE A 92 5.44 -11.22 -4.45
C PHE A 92 4.95 -11.82 -5.77
N ILE A 93 3.69 -12.23 -5.77
CA ILE A 93 2.90 -12.49 -6.97
C ILE A 93 1.67 -11.61 -6.83
N THR A 94 1.37 -10.81 -7.85
CA THR A 94 0.18 -9.99 -7.83
C THR A 94 -0.55 -10.03 -9.16
N CYS A 95 -1.87 -10.04 -9.11
CA CYS A 95 -2.73 -10.09 -10.29
C CYS A 95 -3.73 -8.92 -10.23
N GLU A 96 -3.98 -8.33 -11.38
CA GLU A 96 -4.95 -7.26 -11.56
C GLU A 96 -5.55 -7.39 -12.96
N GLN A 97 -6.85 -7.16 -13.08
CA GLN A 97 -7.63 -7.40 -14.28
C GLN A 97 -7.98 -6.12 -15.03
N MET A 98 -7.91 -4.96 -14.35
CA MET A 98 -8.40 -3.71 -14.92
C MET A 98 -7.39 -3.04 -15.86
N ASP A 99 -7.89 -2.32 -16.87
CA ASP A 99 -7.07 -1.72 -17.95
C ASP A 99 -6.04 -0.67 -17.49
N TYR A 100 -6.13 -0.20 -16.24
CA TYR A 100 -5.20 0.80 -15.70
C TYR A 100 -3.85 0.22 -15.22
N VAL A 101 -3.64 -1.11 -15.28
CA VAL A 101 -2.47 -1.80 -14.70
C VAL A 101 -1.16 -1.18 -15.14
N GLU A 102 -1.04 -0.89 -16.43
CA GLU A 102 0.18 -0.33 -17.03
C GLU A 102 0.52 1.04 -16.43
N ASN A 103 -0.46 1.90 -16.29
CA ASN A 103 -0.27 3.29 -15.85
C ASN A 103 -0.23 3.45 -14.33
N THR A 104 -0.52 2.39 -13.57
CA THR A 104 -0.66 2.46 -12.11
C THR A 104 0.24 1.44 -11.41
N THR A 105 -0.12 0.16 -11.42
CA THR A 105 0.61 -0.90 -10.72
C THR A 105 2.02 -1.06 -11.27
N ILE A 106 2.17 -1.15 -12.59
CA ILE A 106 3.49 -1.29 -13.22
C ILE A 106 4.35 -0.05 -12.95
N GLU A 107 3.83 1.16 -13.18
CA GLU A 107 4.60 2.39 -12.92
C GLU A 107 4.94 2.57 -11.43
N ARG A 108 4.04 2.19 -10.52
CA ARG A 108 4.35 2.20 -9.08
C ARG A 108 5.50 1.25 -8.78
N LEU A 109 5.45 0.01 -9.27
CA LEU A 109 6.50 -0.98 -9.01
C LEU A 109 7.84 -0.57 -9.63
N LYS A 110 7.84 0.07 -10.80
CA LYS A 110 9.05 0.70 -11.37
C LYS A 110 9.62 1.75 -10.41
N LYS A 111 8.79 2.66 -9.89
CA LYS A 111 9.22 3.67 -8.91
C LYS A 111 9.80 3.03 -7.63
N VAL A 112 9.19 1.95 -7.14
CA VAL A 112 9.69 1.17 -6.00
C VAL A 112 11.09 0.61 -6.29
N ILE A 113 11.29 -0.02 -7.45
CA ILE A 113 12.61 -0.53 -7.87
C ILE A 113 13.63 0.62 -7.97
N THR A 114 13.24 1.80 -8.43
CA THR A 114 14.14 2.96 -8.48
C THR A 114 14.44 3.60 -7.12
N GLY A 115 13.84 3.11 -6.03
CA GLY A 115 14.13 3.58 -4.68
C GLY A 115 13.32 4.80 -4.22
N GLU A 116 12.06 4.91 -4.65
CA GLU A 116 11.15 5.96 -4.16
C GLU A 116 10.99 5.96 -2.61
N GLN A 117 10.74 7.13 -2.03
CA GLN A 117 10.84 7.38 -0.57
C GLN A 117 9.50 7.59 0.14
N GLY A 118 8.39 7.20 -0.48
CA GLY A 118 7.02 7.23 0.05
C GLY A 118 6.66 6.00 0.89
N GLY A 119 5.51 6.10 1.56
CA GLY A 119 4.98 5.02 2.39
C GLY A 119 5.96 4.57 3.48
N ILE A 120 6.31 3.29 3.48
CA ILE A 120 7.22 2.69 4.49
C ILE A 120 8.70 2.77 4.12
N SER A 121 9.08 3.37 2.99
CA SER A 121 10.47 3.32 2.49
C SER A 121 11.50 3.77 3.54
N LYS A 122 11.23 4.88 4.23
CA LYS A 122 12.12 5.38 5.30
C LYS A 122 12.11 4.49 6.54
N ASP A 123 10.97 3.88 6.86
CA ASP A 123 10.82 3.02 8.04
C ASP A 123 11.65 1.73 7.90
N VAL A 124 11.93 1.28 6.66
CA VAL A 124 12.69 0.06 6.37
C VAL A 124 14.03 0.31 5.66
N ASP A 125 14.48 1.57 5.60
CA ASP A 125 15.70 2.00 4.90
C ASP A 125 15.78 1.51 3.44
N TRP A 126 14.69 1.68 2.70
CA TRP A 126 14.60 1.26 1.31
C TRP A 126 15.39 2.19 0.38
N GLN A 127 16.33 1.61 -0.38
CA GLN A 127 17.20 2.33 -1.32
C GLN A 127 16.95 1.97 -2.79
N GLY A 128 15.96 1.09 -3.06
CA GLY A 128 15.71 0.55 -4.40
C GLY A 128 16.42 -0.77 -4.68
N GLY A 129 16.22 -1.27 -5.90
CA GLY A 129 16.76 -2.55 -6.39
C GLY A 129 15.69 -3.62 -6.61
N GLY A 130 16.17 -4.81 -7.01
CA GLY A 130 15.34 -5.93 -7.41
C GLY A 130 14.73 -5.77 -8.80
N SER A 131 13.79 -6.66 -9.13
CA SER A 131 13.06 -6.65 -10.40
C SER A 131 11.69 -7.33 -10.21
N PHE A 132 10.80 -7.11 -11.17
CA PHE A 132 9.59 -7.92 -11.34
C PHE A 132 9.45 -8.31 -12.80
N THR A 133 8.68 -9.37 -13.05
CA THR A 133 8.28 -9.78 -14.40
C THR A 133 6.80 -9.51 -14.55
N TYR A 134 6.43 -8.89 -15.66
CA TYR A 134 5.03 -8.70 -16.05
C TYR A 134 4.65 -9.73 -17.10
N CYS A 135 3.50 -10.36 -16.91
CA CYS A 135 2.94 -11.35 -17.83
C CYS A 135 1.45 -11.07 -18.00
N GLU A 136 0.94 -11.34 -19.19
CA GLU A 136 -0.49 -11.28 -19.51
C GLU A 136 -1.02 -12.69 -19.78
N LEU A 137 -2.28 -12.92 -19.44
CA LEU A 137 -2.99 -14.13 -19.80
C LEU A 137 -3.64 -13.91 -21.18
N THR A 138 -3.27 -14.75 -22.14
CA THR A 138 -3.81 -14.76 -23.51
C THR A 138 -4.95 -15.76 -23.66
#